data_AF-A0A6L4AWV1-F1
#
_entry.id   AF-A0A6L4AWV1-F1
#
_cell.length_a   1.000
_cell.length_b   1.000
_cell.length_c   1.000
_cell.angle_alpha   90.00
_cell.angle_beta   90.00
_cell.angle_gamma   90.00
#
_symmetry.space_group_name_H-M   'P 1'
#
loop_
_entity.id
_entity.type
_entity.pdbx_description
1 polymer ?
#
loop_
_entity_poly.entity_id
_entity_poly.type
_entity_poly.pdbx_seq_one_letter_code
_entity_poly.pdbx_strand_id
1 'polypeptide(L)'
;MTDLDLPTQHRRYVELAGRFKAGWTFHQFLQGLQKFFVEAEIPRYPSDFQEIHATLKTVADELSGSEPTKVAADLERAARQLAQMTALLSAADARVAPPLLRQFFERVRNYDDQILAQMVRFYLLLAGEDGLSGDRLDKVDFLLTKLSEELDPVSGAMVMRDRARLRPMYQGFWAMFEDLSPDESWLEQRRVEISDMRRELAGLPGLDALADSRLVHRYREAKQILGRYLLHPDVLAAVVETNLAIKNKVRQNFRAEEERILEESKRLLELEGQVAVDMQLDQELTVFRQRFEEFETKHRTANVKLEDIAFLRRQVEGLMPRLTRGVAPEEGGDAPAEPGSEAFELPADESLVTHFKELLDSLHGTDRAATPREVALGRDVYHLRLEPREVIAYRRVHDRPEGDEATERFLLEAAALRLKMNEEAAQITDILDETAATRESPIFDRARRTAKLGDAYAQRFGTLIDSAVRGGAFAEAQQLQLLRMRLIRDYSGLWLLVNRPSST
;
A
#
# COMPACT_ATOMS: atom_id res chain seq x y z
N MET A 1 14.28 -34.89 49.54
CA MET A 1 15.03 -33.81 48.87
C MET A 1 15.29 -34.30 47.47
N THR A 2 14.43 -33.90 46.54
CA THR A 2 14.50 -34.27 45.12
C THR A 2 15.74 -33.63 44.51
N ASP A 3 16.60 -34.43 43.90
CA ASP A 3 17.70 -33.95 43.06
C ASP A 3 17.12 -32.98 42.02
N LEU A 4 17.44 -31.70 42.15
CA LEU A 4 17.10 -30.67 41.17
C LEU A 4 18.02 -30.89 39.96
N ASP A 5 17.53 -31.71 39.04
CA ASP A 5 18.23 -32.14 37.84
C ASP A 5 18.54 -30.94 36.91
N LEU A 6 19.82 -30.72 36.63
CA LEU A 6 20.37 -29.63 35.81
C LEU A 6 19.70 -29.55 34.39
N PRO A 7 19.51 -30.67 33.66
CA PRO A 7 18.70 -30.70 32.43
C PRO A 7 17.29 -30.14 32.59
N THR A 8 16.63 -30.40 33.72
CA THR A 8 15.28 -29.91 34.00
C THR A 8 15.26 -28.39 34.17
N GLN A 9 16.27 -27.84 34.87
CA GLN A 9 16.42 -26.38 35.02
C GLN A 9 16.74 -25.68 33.69
N HIS A 10 17.60 -26.29 32.87
CA HIS A 10 17.92 -25.78 31.53
C HIS A 10 16.68 -25.75 30.63
N ARG A 11 15.87 -26.83 30.63
CA ARG A 11 14.63 -26.86 29.86
C ARG A 11 13.68 -25.75 30.29
N ARG A 12 13.52 -25.57 31.61
CA ARG A 12 12.66 -24.54 32.20
C ARG A 12 13.15 -23.13 31.86
N TYR A 13 14.46 -22.88 31.87
CA TYR A 13 15.02 -21.61 31.43
C TYR A 13 14.70 -21.31 29.97
N VAL A 14 14.95 -22.27 29.06
CA VAL A 14 14.68 -22.10 27.63
C VAL A 14 13.21 -21.79 27.38
N GLU A 15 12.31 -22.47 28.08
CA GLU A 15 10.87 -22.22 28.03
C GLU A 15 10.52 -20.80 28.47
N LEU A 16 10.98 -20.37 29.66
CA LEU A 16 10.70 -19.04 30.20
C LEU A 16 11.30 -17.92 29.34
N ALA A 17 12.51 -18.11 28.82
CA ALA A 17 13.13 -17.18 27.88
C ALA A 17 12.33 -17.06 26.57
N GLY A 18 11.80 -18.18 26.07
CA GLY A 18 10.88 -18.20 24.93
C GLY A 18 9.59 -17.43 25.20
N ARG A 19 8.95 -17.67 26.36
CA ARG A 19 7.75 -16.95 26.81
C ARG A 19 8.00 -15.46 26.96
N PHE A 20 9.13 -15.07 27.55
CA PHE A 20 9.55 -13.67 27.67
C PHE A 20 9.67 -13.00 26.32
N LYS A 21 10.38 -13.63 25.36
CA LYS A 21 10.59 -13.06 24.02
C LYS A 21 9.26 -12.87 23.27
N ALA A 22 8.36 -13.84 23.36
CA ALA A 22 7.03 -13.77 22.76
C ALA A 22 6.19 -12.65 23.40
N GLY A 23 6.14 -12.58 24.73
CA GLY A 23 5.42 -11.53 25.46
C GLY A 23 5.98 -10.13 25.21
N TRP A 24 7.30 -9.97 25.15
CA TRP A 24 7.96 -8.71 24.83
C TRP A 24 7.63 -8.24 23.41
N THR A 25 7.70 -9.15 22.44
CA THR A 25 7.35 -8.83 21.05
C THR A 25 5.89 -8.37 20.94
N PHE A 26 4.97 -9.03 21.66
CA PHE A 26 3.58 -8.61 21.66
C PHE A 26 3.37 -7.25 22.34
N HIS A 27 4.08 -6.97 23.44
CA HIS A 27 4.06 -5.66 24.06
C HIS A 27 4.51 -4.55 23.09
N GLN A 28 5.59 -4.79 22.34
CA GLN A 28 6.07 -3.87 21.30
C GLN A 28 5.03 -3.69 20.16
N PHE A 29 4.32 -4.76 19.79
CA PHE A 29 3.20 -4.68 18.86
C PHE A 29 2.07 -3.78 19.39
N LEU A 30 1.68 -3.91 20.66
CA LEU A 30 0.67 -3.03 21.27
C LEU A 30 1.12 -1.56 21.30
N GLN A 31 2.39 -1.31 21.60
CA GLN A 31 2.99 0.03 21.49
C GLN A 31 2.92 0.57 20.06
N GLY A 32 3.20 -0.27 19.06
CA GLY A 32 3.05 0.07 17.66
C GLY A 32 1.60 0.41 17.29
N LEU A 33 0.65 -0.41 17.73
CA LEU A 33 -0.77 -0.18 17.51
C LEU A 33 -1.21 1.17 18.08
N GLN A 34 -0.85 1.50 19.32
CA GLN A 34 -1.21 2.77 19.95
C GLN A 34 -0.72 3.98 19.15
N LYS A 35 0.47 3.90 18.54
CA LYS A 35 1.01 4.98 17.70
C LYS A 35 0.20 5.23 16.43
N PHE A 36 -0.38 4.19 15.85
CA PHE A 36 -1.15 4.27 14.60
C PHE A 36 -2.66 4.36 14.81
N PHE A 37 -3.15 3.90 15.96
CA PHE A 37 -4.56 3.76 16.29
C PHE A 37 -4.78 4.12 17.76
N VAL A 38 -5.41 5.26 18.03
CA VAL A 38 -5.61 5.84 19.37
C VAL A 38 -6.39 4.91 20.33
N GLU A 39 -7.12 3.94 19.78
CA GLU A 39 -8.00 3.01 20.51
C GLU A 39 -7.26 1.92 21.31
N ALA A 40 -5.96 1.72 21.10
CA ALA A 40 -5.18 0.70 21.80
C ALA A 40 -4.53 1.24 23.09
N GLU A 41 -5.10 0.94 24.25
CA GLU A 41 -4.47 1.25 25.55
C GLU A 41 -3.45 0.19 25.96
N ILE A 42 -2.23 0.62 26.31
CA ILE A 42 -1.18 -0.24 26.86
C ILE A 42 -1.47 -0.51 28.35
N PRO A 43 -1.47 -1.79 28.79
CA PRO A 43 -1.58 -2.12 30.21
C PRO A 43 -0.43 -1.51 31.03
N ARG A 44 -0.73 -1.09 32.26
CA ARG A 44 0.31 -0.84 33.26
C ARG A 44 0.71 -2.17 33.88
N TYR A 45 2.00 -2.52 33.78
CA TYR A 45 2.52 -3.75 34.35
C TYR A 45 2.99 -3.55 35.79
N PRO A 46 2.81 -4.55 36.68
CA PRO A 46 3.31 -4.49 38.05
C PRO A 46 4.84 -4.68 38.14
N SER A 47 5.46 -5.28 37.13
CA SER A 47 6.91 -5.42 36.98
C SER A 47 7.33 -5.00 35.56
N ASP A 48 8.51 -4.41 35.42
CA ASP A 48 9.05 -4.03 34.11
C ASP A 48 9.66 -5.26 33.40
N PHE A 49 9.50 -5.33 32.08
CA PHE A 49 10.18 -6.33 31.24
C PHE A 49 11.70 -6.34 31.48
N GLN A 50 12.29 -5.20 31.84
CA GLN A 50 13.70 -5.09 32.17
C GLN A 50 14.12 -5.94 33.39
N GLU A 51 13.27 -6.03 34.41
CA GLU A 51 13.54 -6.77 35.64
C GLU A 51 13.55 -8.29 35.38
N ILE A 52 12.57 -8.77 34.61
CA ILE A 52 12.49 -10.18 34.21
C ILE A 52 13.68 -10.54 33.32
N HIS A 53 14.04 -9.67 32.37
CA HIS A 53 15.20 -9.88 31.51
C HIS A 53 16.49 -9.99 32.32
N ALA A 54 16.71 -9.10 33.30
CA ALA A 54 17.88 -9.14 34.17
C ALA A 54 17.93 -10.44 34.99
N THR A 55 16.79 -10.90 35.51
CA THR A 55 16.68 -12.17 36.24
C THR A 55 17.01 -13.36 35.34
N LEU A 56 16.44 -13.44 34.15
CA LEU A 56 16.72 -14.50 33.18
C LEU A 56 18.18 -14.50 32.72
N LYS A 57 18.78 -13.32 32.55
CA LYS A 57 20.20 -13.20 32.21
C LYS A 57 21.10 -13.75 33.31
N THR A 58 20.82 -13.39 34.57
CA THR A 58 21.57 -13.91 35.74
C THR A 58 21.46 -15.44 35.81
N VAL A 59 20.26 -15.97 35.61
CA VAL A 59 20.04 -17.42 35.56
C VAL A 59 20.84 -18.09 34.44
N ALA A 60 20.91 -17.49 33.25
CA ALA A 60 21.67 -18.03 32.12
C ALA A 60 23.17 -18.15 32.44
N ASP A 61 23.73 -17.17 33.14
CA ASP A 61 25.14 -17.15 33.56
C ASP A 61 25.41 -18.18 34.67
N GLU A 62 24.44 -18.41 35.57
CA GLU A 62 24.55 -19.33 36.72
C GLU A 62 24.15 -20.79 36.40
N LEU A 63 23.61 -21.04 35.20
CA LEU A 63 23.02 -22.32 34.78
C LEU A 63 24.02 -23.48 34.69
N SER A 64 25.32 -23.19 34.59
CA SER A 64 26.40 -24.20 34.64
C SER A 64 27.10 -24.25 36.01
N GLY A 65 26.60 -23.49 36.99
CA GLY A 65 27.23 -23.23 38.28
C GLY A 65 26.79 -24.16 39.42
N SER A 66 27.33 -23.88 40.62
CA SER A 66 27.20 -24.75 41.82
C SER A 66 25.96 -24.47 42.68
N GLU A 67 25.06 -23.56 42.28
CA GLU A 67 23.93 -23.11 43.11
C GLU A 67 22.55 -23.44 42.50
N PRO A 68 22.20 -24.74 42.35
CA PRO A 68 20.95 -25.16 41.69
C PRO A 68 19.70 -24.66 42.43
N THR A 69 19.76 -24.49 43.75
CA THR A 69 18.62 -24.01 44.55
C THR A 69 18.28 -22.55 44.28
N LYS A 70 19.29 -21.70 44.07
CA LYS A 70 19.12 -20.28 43.76
C LYS A 70 18.56 -20.10 42.35
N VAL A 71 19.14 -20.82 41.38
CA VAL A 71 18.64 -20.88 39.99
C VAL A 71 17.18 -21.30 39.95
N ALA A 72 16.78 -22.32 40.72
CA ALA A 72 15.39 -22.75 40.80
C ALA A 72 14.46 -21.64 41.36
N ALA A 73 14.89 -20.94 42.41
CA ALA A 73 14.11 -19.86 43.01
C ALA A 73 13.96 -18.65 42.08
N ASP A 74 15.02 -18.30 41.34
CA ASP A 74 15.00 -17.20 40.36
C ASP A 74 14.15 -17.54 39.13
N LEU A 75 14.22 -18.79 38.63
CA LEU A 75 13.33 -19.27 37.58
C LEU A 75 11.86 -19.22 38.02
N GLU A 76 11.56 -19.60 39.26
CA GLU A 76 10.21 -19.54 39.82
C GLU A 76 9.70 -18.10 39.94
N ARG A 77 10.58 -17.17 40.38
CA ARG A 77 10.27 -15.74 40.43
C ARG A 77 9.95 -15.19 39.05
N ALA A 78 10.81 -15.45 38.06
CA ALA A 78 10.61 -15.03 36.68
C ALA A 78 9.32 -15.62 36.08
N ALA A 79 9.03 -16.90 36.37
CA ALA A 79 7.81 -17.56 35.91
C ALA A 79 6.54 -16.85 36.42
N ARG A 80 6.48 -16.51 37.72
CA ARG A 80 5.34 -15.79 38.31
C ARG A 80 5.15 -14.41 37.71
N GLN A 81 6.23 -13.64 37.55
CA GLN A 81 6.18 -12.30 36.95
C GLN A 81 5.71 -12.38 35.48
N LEU A 82 6.26 -13.32 34.70
CA LEU A 82 5.85 -13.55 33.32
C LEU A 82 4.38 -13.97 33.20
N ALA A 83 3.87 -14.82 34.09
CA ALA A 83 2.47 -15.23 34.08
C ALA A 83 1.53 -14.04 34.30
N GLN A 84 1.83 -13.17 35.28
CA GLN A 84 1.05 -11.96 35.53
C GLN A 84 1.04 -11.02 34.33
N MET A 85 2.21 -10.79 33.71
CA MET A 85 2.30 -9.94 32.51
C MET A 85 1.57 -10.54 31.32
N THR A 86 1.68 -11.85 31.12
CA THR A 86 0.99 -12.57 30.05
C THR A 86 -0.53 -12.45 30.20
N ALA A 87 -1.06 -12.51 31.43
CA ALA A 87 -2.48 -12.30 31.70
C ALA A 87 -2.94 -10.88 31.32
N LEU A 88 -2.16 -9.85 31.66
CA LEU A 88 -2.46 -8.46 31.29
C LEU A 88 -2.39 -8.24 29.77
N LEU A 89 -1.40 -8.83 29.11
CA LEU A 89 -1.28 -8.80 27.65
C LEU A 89 -2.45 -9.53 26.98
N SER A 90 -2.86 -10.69 27.49
CA SER A 90 -4.03 -11.42 27.01
C SER A 90 -5.32 -10.59 27.12
N ALA A 91 -5.49 -9.85 28.22
CA ALA A 91 -6.62 -8.94 28.40
C ALA A 91 -6.58 -7.76 27.41
N ALA A 92 -5.39 -7.23 27.10
CA ALA A 92 -5.23 -6.22 26.06
C ALA A 92 -5.54 -6.77 24.66
N ASP A 93 -5.10 -8.00 24.35
CA ASP A 93 -5.36 -8.67 23.08
C ASP A 93 -6.86 -8.84 22.78
N ALA A 94 -7.68 -9.04 23.82
CA ALA A 94 -9.13 -9.17 23.67
C ALA A 94 -9.79 -7.92 23.06
N ARG A 95 -9.12 -6.75 23.13
CA ARG A 95 -9.56 -5.50 22.50
C ARG A 95 -9.04 -5.33 21.06
N VAL A 96 -8.08 -6.16 20.65
CA VAL A 96 -7.51 -6.13 19.31
C VAL A 96 -8.30 -7.10 18.43
N ALA A 97 -9.19 -6.60 17.58
CA ALA A 97 -9.89 -7.46 16.63
C ALA A 97 -8.95 -7.95 15.51
N PRO A 98 -9.20 -9.12 14.88
CA PRO A 98 -8.38 -9.60 13.77
C PRO A 98 -8.16 -8.58 12.62
N PRO A 99 -9.18 -7.79 12.19
CA PRO A 99 -8.97 -6.77 11.16
C PRO A 99 -7.97 -5.68 11.55
N LEU A 100 -7.95 -5.26 12.82
CA LEU A 100 -7.02 -4.24 13.30
C LEU A 100 -5.56 -4.72 13.24
N LEU A 101 -5.33 -5.99 13.61
CA LEU A 101 -4.02 -6.62 13.46
C LEU A 101 -3.58 -6.67 12.00
N ARG A 102 -4.49 -7.03 11.07
CA ARG A 102 -4.19 -7.06 9.63
C ARG A 102 -3.78 -5.68 9.12
N GLN A 103 -4.54 -4.65 9.44
CA GLN A 103 -4.26 -3.27 9.04
C GLN A 103 -2.90 -2.78 9.56
N PHE A 104 -2.52 -3.16 10.78
CA PHE A 104 -1.21 -2.83 11.32
C PHE A 104 -0.08 -3.43 10.47
N PHE A 105 -0.12 -4.75 10.20
CA PHE A 105 0.91 -5.43 9.42
C PHE A 105 0.88 -5.11 7.92
N GLU A 106 -0.19 -4.49 7.42
CA GLU A 106 -0.23 -3.90 6.08
C GLU A 106 0.44 -2.52 6.02
N ARG A 107 0.37 -1.73 7.11
CA ARG A 107 1.01 -0.40 7.18
C ARG A 107 2.49 -0.47 7.49
N VAL A 108 2.92 -1.41 8.31
CA VAL A 108 4.34 -1.58 8.65
C VAL A 108 5.05 -2.22 7.46
N ARG A 109 5.88 -1.45 6.76
CA ARG A 109 6.57 -1.92 5.55
C ARG A 109 7.76 -2.85 5.82
N ASN A 110 8.37 -2.76 7.01
CA ASN A 110 9.59 -3.50 7.36
C ASN A 110 9.40 -4.18 8.73
N TYR A 111 9.20 -5.49 8.73
CA TYR A 111 9.30 -6.34 9.91
C TYR A 111 9.98 -7.66 9.54
N ASP A 112 10.77 -8.21 10.45
CA ASP A 112 11.43 -9.50 10.31
C ASP A 112 10.42 -10.64 10.57
N ASP A 113 10.61 -11.77 9.89
CA ASP A 113 9.95 -13.06 10.13
C ASP A 113 10.00 -13.47 11.60
N GLN A 114 11.08 -13.12 12.31
CA GLN A 114 11.19 -13.37 13.75
C GLN A 114 10.05 -12.72 14.54
N ILE A 115 9.61 -11.51 14.17
CA ILE A 115 8.52 -10.81 14.84
C ILE A 115 7.22 -11.59 14.66
N LEU A 116 6.90 -12.00 13.42
CA LEU A 116 5.73 -12.83 13.13
C LEU A 116 5.77 -14.17 13.87
N ALA A 117 6.93 -14.84 13.89
CA ALA A 117 7.09 -16.12 14.58
C ALA A 117 6.93 -15.99 16.10
N GLN A 118 7.50 -14.96 16.72
CA GLN A 118 7.26 -14.68 18.14
C GLN A 118 5.81 -14.30 18.41
N MET A 119 5.15 -13.65 17.45
CA MET A 119 3.75 -13.30 17.58
C MET A 119 2.84 -14.53 17.54
N VAL A 120 3.08 -15.45 16.61
CA VAL A 120 2.40 -16.74 16.59
C VAL A 120 2.63 -17.46 17.93
N ARG A 121 3.88 -17.58 18.39
CA ARG A 121 4.20 -18.22 19.68
C ARG A 121 3.43 -17.61 20.85
N PHE A 122 3.32 -16.28 20.91
CA PHE A 122 2.55 -15.62 21.95
C PHE A 122 1.10 -16.10 21.97
N TYR A 123 0.42 -16.16 20.81
CA TYR A 123 -0.94 -16.68 20.74
C TYR A 123 -1.05 -18.16 21.10
N LEU A 124 -0.08 -18.98 20.69
CA LEU A 124 -0.05 -20.41 21.04
C LEU A 124 0.13 -20.61 22.55
N LEU A 125 0.92 -19.77 23.22
CA LEU A 125 1.06 -19.78 24.69
C LEU A 125 -0.22 -19.39 25.43
N LEU A 126 -1.14 -18.70 24.75
CA LEU A 126 -2.46 -18.35 25.28
C LEU A 126 -3.54 -19.39 24.93
N ALA A 127 -3.21 -20.44 24.17
CA ALA A 127 -4.14 -21.51 23.89
C ALA A 127 -4.43 -22.27 25.19
N GLY A 128 -5.71 -22.37 25.56
CA GLY A 128 -6.14 -23.20 26.68
C GLY A 128 -6.31 -24.67 26.27
N GLU A 129 -6.86 -25.49 27.16
CA GLU A 129 -7.23 -26.87 26.85
C GLU A 129 -8.23 -26.96 25.68
N ASP A 130 -9.14 -25.98 25.60
CA ASP A 130 -10.13 -25.83 24.52
C ASP A 130 -9.51 -25.27 23.21
N GLY A 131 -8.21 -24.98 23.20
CA GLY A 131 -7.49 -24.42 22.06
C GLY A 131 -7.55 -22.90 21.95
N LEU A 132 -7.45 -22.40 20.72
CA LEU A 132 -7.54 -20.97 20.40
C LEU A 132 -9.00 -20.56 20.20
N SER A 133 -9.40 -19.41 20.75
CA SER A 133 -10.68 -18.79 20.40
C SER A 133 -10.72 -18.47 18.90
N GLY A 134 -11.93 -18.36 18.32
CA GLY A 134 -12.10 -18.07 16.89
C GLY A 134 -11.34 -16.82 16.42
N ASP A 135 -11.36 -15.74 17.21
CA ASP A 135 -10.62 -14.52 16.91
C ASP A 135 -9.10 -14.72 16.95
N ARG A 136 -8.59 -15.47 17.93
CA ARG A 136 -7.14 -15.78 18.01
C ARG A 136 -6.71 -16.72 16.91
N LEU A 137 -7.54 -17.67 16.52
CA LEU A 137 -7.30 -18.55 15.39
C LEU A 137 -7.19 -17.73 14.10
N ASP A 138 -8.08 -16.76 13.87
CA ASP A 138 -8.03 -15.85 12.72
C ASP A 138 -6.75 -14.98 12.69
N LYS A 139 -6.27 -14.54 13.86
CA LYS A 139 -5.00 -13.79 13.99
C LYS A 139 -3.80 -14.69 13.67
N VAL A 140 -3.77 -15.89 14.24
CA VAL A 140 -2.71 -16.88 14.01
C VAL A 140 -2.67 -17.31 12.54
N ASP A 141 -3.82 -17.60 11.93
CA ASP A 141 -3.95 -17.93 10.52
C ASP A 141 -3.39 -16.82 9.61
N PHE A 142 -3.72 -15.56 9.90
CA PHE A 142 -3.15 -14.43 9.19
C PHE A 142 -1.63 -14.33 9.36
N LEU A 143 -1.12 -14.39 10.60
CA LEU A 143 0.31 -14.28 10.89
C LEU A 143 1.12 -15.40 10.24
N LEU A 144 0.60 -16.64 10.26
CA LEU A 144 1.21 -17.79 9.61
C LEU A 144 1.22 -17.64 8.09
N THR A 145 0.13 -17.14 7.51
CA THR A 145 0.08 -16.84 6.08
C THR A 145 1.11 -15.79 5.71
N LYS A 146 1.20 -14.70 6.48
CA LYS A 146 2.20 -13.63 6.27
C LYS A 146 3.64 -14.11 6.41
N LEU A 147 3.91 -14.95 7.41
CA LEU A 147 5.23 -15.53 7.65
C LEU A 147 5.66 -16.49 6.54
N SER A 148 4.69 -17.05 5.82
CA SER A 148 4.91 -18.07 4.81
C SER A 148 4.80 -17.53 3.39
N GLU A 149 4.41 -16.27 3.20
CA GLU A 149 4.27 -15.66 1.88
C GLU A 149 5.58 -15.06 1.36
N GLU A 150 5.79 -15.17 0.06
CA GLU A 150 6.78 -14.43 -0.71
C GLU A 150 6.16 -13.96 -2.02
N LEU A 151 6.68 -12.87 -2.58
CA LEU A 151 6.24 -12.38 -3.87
C LEU A 151 7.00 -13.15 -4.95
N ASP A 152 6.28 -13.85 -5.83
CA ASP A 152 6.88 -14.42 -7.03
C ASP A 152 7.22 -13.27 -7.99
N PRO A 153 8.52 -13.03 -8.31
CA PRO A 153 8.91 -11.94 -9.19
C PRO A 153 8.43 -12.12 -10.64
N VAL A 154 8.11 -13.35 -11.05
CA VAL A 154 7.68 -13.64 -12.42
C VAL A 154 6.19 -13.36 -12.59
N SER A 155 5.35 -13.96 -11.75
CA SER A 155 3.89 -13.79 -11.84
C SER A 155 3.37 -12.55 -11.11
N GLY A 156 4.16 -11.95 -10.22
CA GLY A 156 3.70 -10.89 -9.31
C GLY A 156 2.66 -11.36 -8.29
N ALA A 157 2.40 -12.67 -8.19
CA ALA A 157 1.48 -13.28 -7.25
C ALA A 157 2.18 -13.59 -5.92
N MET A 158 1.39 -13.65 -4.84
CA MET A 158 1.92 -14.13 -3.56
C MET A 158 1.95 -15.65 -3.57
N VAL A 159 3.13 -16.24 -3.42
CA VAL A 159 3.31 -17.69 -3.37
C VAL A 159 3.82 -18.10 -1.98
N MET A 160 3.66 -19.38 -1.67
CA MET A 160 4.21 -19.91 -0.43
C MET A 160 5.72 -20.08 -0.60
N ARG A 161 6.48 -19.66 0.40
CA ARG A 161 7.92 -19.91 0.50
C ARG A 161 8.22 -21.41 0.41
N ASP A 162 9.47 -21.73 0.11
CA ASP A 162 9.96 -23.11 0.06
C ASP A 162 9.51 -23.94 1.29
N ARG A 163 8.73 -24.99 1.02
CA ARG A 163 8.20 -25.92 2.02
C ARG A 163 9.31 -26.50 2.90
N ALA A 164 10.49 -26.77 2.35
CA ALA A 164 11.61 -27.32 3.12
C ALA A 164 12.10 -26.35 4.21
N ARG A 165 12.01 -25.03 3.96
CA ARG A 165 12.37 -23.98 4.91
C ARG A 165 11.29 -23.75 5.97
N LEU A 166 10.02 -23.89 5.58
CA LEU A 166 8.88 -23.69 6.49
C LEU A 166 8.66 -24.88 7.45
N ARG A 167 9.00 -26.10 7.01
CA ARG A 167 8.74 -27.33 7.77
C ARG A 167 9.31 -27.33 9.20
N PRO A 168 10.58 -26.98 9.46
CA PRO A 168 11.11 -26.95 10.83
C PRO A 168 10.37 -25.96 11.73
N MET A 169 9.95 -24.83 11.17
CA MET A 169 9.20 -23.80 11.90
C MET A 169 7.79 -24.27 12.24
N TYR A 170 7.08 -24.88 11.28
CA TYR A 170 5.76 -25.46 11.52
C TYR A 170 5.81 -26.60 12.55
N GLN A 171 6.83 -27.47 12.46
CA GLN A 171 7.08 -28.50 13.47
C GLN A 171 7.32 -27.89 14.84
N GLY A 172 8.06 -26.78 14.91
CA GLY A 172 8.29 -26.05 16.16
C GLY A 172 7.00 -25.48 16.77
N PHE A 173 6.07 -24.98 15.96
CA PHE A 173 4.75 -24.52 16.44
C PHE A 173 3.86 -25.69 16.86
N TRP A 174 3.85 -26.78 16.08
CA TRP A 174 3.09 -27.98 16.39
C TRP A 174 3.56 -28.64 17.70
N ALA A 175 4.87 -28.68 17.93
CA ALA A 175 5.48 -29.25 19.14
C ALA A 175 5.12 -28.48 20.43
N MET A 176 4.49 -27.31 20.34
CA MET A 176 3.98 -26.59 21.51
C MET A 176 2.72 -27.22 22.10
N PHE A 177 2.05 -28.11 21.36
CA PHE A 177 0.92 -28.87 21.86
C PHE A 177 1.40 -30.25 22.28
N GLU A 178 1.63 -30.40 23.57
CA GLU A 178 1.84 -31.70 24.19
C GLU A 178 0.52 -32.50 24.07
N ASP A 179 0.60 -33.79 23.74
CA ASP A 179 -0.54 -34.74 23.69
C ASP A 179 -1.48 -34.72 22.47
N LEU A 180 -1.09 -34.09 21.34
CA LEU A 180 -1.84 -34.23 20.09
C LEU A 180 -1.35 -35.43 19.28
N SER A 181 -2.09 -36.54 19.38
CA SER A 181 -1.98 -37.65 18.44
C SER A 181 -3.18 -37.61 17.48
N PRO A 182 -3.06 -36.93 16.32
CA PRO A 182 -4.14 -36.90 15.36
C PRO A 182 -4.38 -38.28 14.75
N ASP A 183 -5.62 -38.56 14.38
CA ASP A 183 -5.95 -39.64 13.45
C ASP A 183 -5.47 -39.23 12.05
N GLU A 184 -4.47 -39.94 11.54
CA GLU A 184 -3.84 -39.66 10.24
C GLU A 184 -4.85 -39.70 9.09
N SER A 185 -5.84 -40.60 9.17
CA SER A 185 -6.87 -40.71 8.14
C SER A 185 -7.81 -39.49 8.12
N TRP A 186 -8.14 -38.97 9.31
CA TRP A 186 -8.93 -37.77 9.46
C TRP A 186 -8.15 -36.52 8.99
N LEU A 187 -6.86 -36.42 9.31
CA LEU A 187 -6.01 -35.32 8.81
C LEU A 187 -5.88 -35.33 7.29
N GLU A 188 -5.65 -36.51 6.71
CA GLU A 188 -5.60 -36.70 5.26
C GLU A 188 -6.91 -36.22 4.63
N GLN A 189 -8.05 -36.64 5.17
CA GLN A 189 -9.37 -36.22 4.70
C GLN A 189 -9.52 -34.68 4.72
N ARG A 190 -9.11 -34.01 5.81
CA ARG A 190 -9.18 -32.55 5.92
C ARG A 190 -8.22 -31.85 4.95
N ARG A 191 -7.03 -32.41 4.72
CA ARG A 191 -6.07 -31.87 3.76
C ARG A 191 -6.58 -31.97 2.33
N VAL A 192 -7.21 -33.09 1.97
CA VAL A 192 -7.87 -33.28 0.69
C VAL A 192 -9.02 -32.29 0.53
N GLU A 193 -9.90 -32.18 1.53
CA GLU A 193 -11.01 -31.22 1.53
C GLU A 193 -10.55 -29.78 1.25
N ILE A 194 -9.50 -29.31 1.94
CA ILE A 194 -8.92 -27.97 1.72
C ILE A 194 -8.34 -27.84 0.31
N SER A 195 -7.65 -28.88 -0.17
CA SER A 195 -7.09 -28.89 -1.53
C SER A 195 -8.18 -28.86 -2.60
N ASP A 196 -9.33 -29.49 -2.34
CA ASP A 196 -10.49 -29.51 -3.23
C ASP A 196 -11.14 -28.13 -3.29
N MET A 197 -11.32 -27.46 -2.15
CA MET A 197 -11.78 -26.08 -2.11
C MET A 197 -10.85 -25.15 -2.91
N ARG A 198 -9.52 -25.35 -2.84
CA ARG A 198 -8.57 -24.59 -3.65
C ARG A 198 -8.71 -24.86 -5.15
N ARG A 199 -8.99 -26.10 -5.55
CA ARG A 199 -9.26 -26.44 -6.96
C ARG A 199 -10.57 -25.83 -7.43
N GLU A 200 -11.62 -25.88 -6.61
CA GLU A 200 -12.91 -25.22 -6.85
C GLU A 200 -12.72 -23.71 -7.08
N LEU A 201 -11.94 -23.04 -6.21
CA LEU A 201 -11.63 -21.62 -6.31
C LEU A 201 -10.98 -21.23 -7.66
N ALA A 202 -10.08 -22.07 -8.17
CA ALA A 202 -9.39 -21.80 -9.44
C ALA A 202 -10.37 -21.72 -10.62
N GLY A 203 -11.46 -22.50 -10.58
CA GLY A 203 -12.49 -22.54 -11.62
C GLY A 203 -13.51 -21.40 -11.57
N LEU A 204 -13.52 -20.56 -10.53
CA LEU A 204 -14.51 -19.49 -10.39
C LEU A 204 -14.15 -18.27 -11.29
N PRO A 205 -15.08 -17.74 -12.11
CA PRO A 205 -14.76 -16.73 -13.12
C PRO A 205 -14.64 -15.29 -12.58
N GLY A 206 -15.20 -14.95 -11.41
CA GLY A 206 -15.24 -13.57 -10.92
C GLY A 206 -15.65 -13.42 -9.46
N LEU A 207 -15.76 -12.19 -8.96
CA LEU A 207 -16.13 -11.88 -7.57
C LEU A 207 -17.55 -12.34 -7.22
N ASP A 208 -18.52 -12.14 -8.12
CA ASP A 208 -19.92 -12.51 -7.89
C ASP A 208 -20.04 -14.04 -7.74
N ALA A 209 -19.41 -14.81 -8.63
CA ALA A 209 -19.34 -16.27 -8.52
C ALA A 209 -18.61 -16.75 -7.23
N LEU A 210 -17.59 -16.01 -6.78
CA LEU A 210 -16.93 -16.28 -5.51
C LEU A 210 -17.85 -16.04 -4.31
N ALA A 211 -18.61 -14.96 -4.31
CA ALA A 211 -19.59 -14.65 -3.28
C ALA A 211 -20.71 -15.72 -3.24
N ASP A 212 -21.26 -16.07 -4.39
CA ASP A 212 -22.36 -17.02 -4.52
C ASP A 212 -21.96 -18.46 -4.15
N SER A 213 -20.71 -18.85 -4.43
CA SER A 213 -20.19 -20.19 -4.11
C SER A 213 -20.17 -20.51 -2.61
N ARG A 214 -20.20 -19.48 -1.74
CA ARG A 214 -19.98 -19.59 -0.29
C ARG A 214 -18.68 -20.31 0.08
N LEU A 215 -17.71 -20.41 -0.84
CA LEU A 215 -16.47 -21.16 -0.66
C LEU A 215 -15.65 -20.62 0.51
N VAL A 216 -15.57 -19.28 0.63
CA VAL A 216 -14.86 -18.62 1.74
C VAL A 216 -15.48 -18.96 3.11
N HIS A 217 -16.81 -19.11 3.16
CA HIS A 217 -17.52 -19.49 4.38
C HIS A 217 -17.23 -20.95 4.75
N ARG A 218 -17.42 -21.87 3.80
CA ARG A 218 -17.09 -23.30 3.98
C ARG A 218 -15.64 -23.50 4.41
N TYR A 219 -14.73 -22.75 3.81
CA TYR A 219 -13.32 -22.81 4.16
C TYR A 219 -13.04 -22.28 5.57
N ARG A 220 -13.72 -21.23 6.01
CA ARG A 220 -13.63 -20.73 7.38
C ARG A 220 -14.15 -21.75 8.39
N GLU A 221 -15.28 -22.40 8.10
CA GLU A 221 -15.83 -23.49 8.91
C GLU A 221 -14.85 -24.68 9.00
N ALA A 222 -14.27 -25.10 7.87
CA ALA A 222 -13.27 -26.16 7.84
C ALA A 222 -12.05 -25.84 8.74
N LYS A 223 -11.56 -24.59 8.72
CA LYS A 223 -10.48 -24.13 9.61
C LYS A 223 -10.89 -24.13 11.09
N GLN A 224 -12.13 -23.75 11.40
CA GLN A 224 -12.64 -23.78 12.76
C GLN A 224 -12.75 -25.22 13.29
N ILE A 225 -13.22 -26.17 12.46
CA ILE A 225 -13.29 -27.60 12.79
C ILE A 225 -11.90 -28.18 13.08
N LEU A 226 -10.88 -27.75 12.34
CA LEU A 226 -9.50 -28.15 12.58
C LEU A 226 -8.98 -27.70 13.95
N GLY A 227 -9.38 -26.52 14.42
CA GLY A 227 -8.94 -25.97 15.71
C GLY A 227 -7.42 -26.02 15.87
N ARG A 228 -6.94 -26.72 16.90
CA ARG A 228 -5.50 -26.93 17.15
C ARG A 228 -4.78 -27.72 16.06
N TYR A 229 -5.46 -28.63 15.36
CA TYR A 229 -4.90 -29.42 14.27
C TYR A 229 -4.58 -28.59 13.01
N LEU A 230 -5.05 -27.34 12.93
CA LEU A 230 -4.65 -26.39 11.89
C LEU A 230 -3.13 -26.22 11.82
N LEU A 231 -2.44 -26.35 12.96
CA LEU A 231 -0.99 -26.16 13.09
C LEU A 231 -0.19 -27.42 12.73
N HIS A 232 -0.85 -28.54 12.42
CA HIS A 232 -0.16 -29.72 11.93
C HIS A 232 0.59 -29.36 10.63
N PRO A 233 1.89 -29.67 10.48
CA PRO A 233 2.72 -29.11 9.40
C PRO A 233 2.15 -29.28 7.99
N ASP A 234 1.60 -30.46 7.68
CA ASP A 234 1.04 -30.73 6.35
C ASP A 234 -0.33 -30.10 6.12
N VAL A 235 -1.14 -29.95 7.19
CA VAL A 235 -2.43 -29.25 7.12
C VAL A 235 -2.18 -27.75 6.98
N LEU A 236 -1.27 -27.20 7.78
CA LEU A 236 -0.90 -25.80 7.75
C LEU A 236 -0.37 -25.38 6.38
N ALA A 237 0.47 -26.20 5.74
CA ALA A 237 0.91 -25.94 4.38
C ALA A 237 -0.28 -25.85 3.40
N ALA A 238 -1.24 -26.78 3.46
CA ALA A 238 -2.43 -26.74 2.61
C ALA A 238 -3.33 -25.53 2.89
N VAL A 239 -3.47 -25.12 4.16
CA VAL A 239 -4.18 -23.92 4.60
C VAL A 239 -3.52 -22.66 4.03
N VAL A 240 -2.20 -22.52 4.20
CA VAL A 240 -1.44 -21.36 3.70
C VAL A 240 -1.56 -21.25 2.18
N GLU A 241 -1.38 -22.35 1.45
CA GLU A 241 -1.51 -22.34 0.00
C GLU A 241 -2.93 -21.93 -0.45
N THR A 242 -3.95 -22.39 0.25
CA THR A 242 -5.35 -22.00 -0.01
C THR A 242 -5.60 -20.54 0.33
N ASN A 243 -5.07 -20.04 1.45
CA ASN A 243 -5.16 -18.62 1.83
C ASN A 243 -4.52 -17.72 0.77
N LEU A 244 -3.34 -18.09 0.25
CA LEU A 244 -2.65 -17.35 -0.79
C LEU A 244 -3.40 -17.42 -2.13
N ALA A 245 -3.97 -18.57 -2.48
CA ALA A 245 -4.81 -18.71 -3.67
C ALA A 245 -6.05 -17.79 -3.57
N ILE A 246 -6.74 -17.76 -2.43
CA ILE A 246 -7.88 -16.85 -2.18
C ILE A 246 -7.43 -15.40 -2.32
N LYS A 247 -6.32 -15.03 -1.66
CA LYS A 247 -5.77 -13.67 -1.72
C LYS A 247 -5.46 -13.25 -3.16
N ASN A 248 -4.79 -14.10 -3.92
CA ASN A 248 -4.45 -13.82 -5.32
C ASN A 248 -5.71 -13.73 -6.19
N LYS A 249 -6.69 -14.63 -6.00
CA LYS A 249 -7.95 -14.63 -6.74
C LYS A 249 -8.76 -13.35 -6.48
N VAL A 250 -8.87 -12.92 -5.22
CA VAL A 250 -9.55 -11.66 -4.88
C VAL A 250 -8.81 -10.47 -5.50
N ARG A 251 -7.47 -10.41 -5.41
CA ARG A 251 -6.69 -9.33 -6.04
C ARG A 251 -6.83 -9.32 -7.56
N GLN A 252 -6.81 -10.48 -8.20
CA GLN A 252 -6.98 -10.62 -9.64
C GLN A 252 -8.37 -10.14 -10.07
N ASN A 253 -9.42 -10.66 -9.43
CA ASN A 253 -10.79 -10.28 -9.79
C ASN A 253 -11.06 -8.80 -9.49
N PHE A 254 -10.49 -8.26 -8.42
CA PHE A 254 -10.59 -6.83 -8.10
C PHE A 254 -9.95 -5.97 -9.18
N ARG A 255 -8.73 -6.30 -9.65
CA ARG A 255 -8.08 -5.61 -10.76
C ARG A 255 -8.85 -5.72 -12.06
N ALA A 256 -9.36 -6.91 -12.37
CA ALA A 256 -10.18 -7.13 -13.56
C ALA A 256 -11.49 -6.30 -13.51
N GLU A 257 -12.08 -6.17 -12.32
CA GLU A 257 -13.26 -5.33 -12.12
C GLU A 257 -12.92 -3.84 -12.24
N GLU A 258 -11.79 -3.38 -11.69
CA GLU A 258 -11.29 -2.02 -11.88
C GLU A 258 -11.09 -1.70 -13.37
N GLU A 259 -10.44 -2.60 -14.12
CA GLU A 259 -10.22 -2.46 -15.56
C GLU A 259 -11.54 -2.45 -16.35
N ARG A 260 -12.48 -3.34 -16.02
CA ARG A 260 -13.81 -3.37 -16.65
C ARG A 260 -14.56 -2.06 -16.44
N ILE A 261 -14.60 -1.56 -15.20
CA ILE A 261 -15.28 -0.30 -14.88
C ILE A 261 -14.61 0.87 -15.63
N LEU A 262 -13.28 0.89 -15.73
CA LEU A 262 -12.59 1.91 -16.53
C LEU A 262 -13.00 1.86 -18.00
N GLU A 263 -13.06 0.67 -18.60
CA GLU A 263 -13.45 0.49 -20.00
C GLU A 263 -14.92 0.88 -20.25
N GLU A 264 -15.84 0.39 -19.40
CA GLU A 264 -17.26 0.72 -19.50
C GLU A 264 -17.53 2.21 -19.27
N SER A 265 -16.80 2.85 -18.34
CA SER A 265 -16.90 4.29 -18.08
C SER A 265 -16.39 5.13 -19.26
N LYS A 266 -15.30 4.70 -19.93
CA LYS A 266 -14.82 5.35 -21.16
C LYS A 266 -15.85 5.24 -22.29
N ARG A 267 -16.41 4.04 -22.48
CA ARG A 267 -17.45 3.80 -23.47
C ARG A 267 -18.71 4.63 -23.20
N LEU A 268 -19.06 4.83 -21.94
CA LEU A 268 -20.18 5.70 -21.53
C LEU A 268 -19.93 7.15 -21.96
N LEU A 269 -18.72 7.69 -21.73
CA LEU A 269 -18.33 9.03 -22.16
C LEU A 269 -18.28 9.18 -23.70
N GLU A 270 -17.89 8.13 -24.42
CA GLU A 270 -17.95 8.12 -25.90
C GLU A 270 -19.39 8.19 -26.41
N LEU A 271 -20.31 7.43 -25.80
CA LEU A 271 -21.74 7.40 -26.16
C LEU A 271 -22.46 8.70 -25.77
N GLU A 272 -22.05 9.36 -24.68
CA GLU A 272 -22.55 10.68 -24.31
C GLU A 272 -22.35 11.70 -25.44
N GLY A 273 -21.21 11.67 -26.12
CA GLY A 273 -20.95 12.57 -27.25
C GLY A 273 -21.84 12.35 -28.48
N GLN A 274 -22.63 11.26 -28.51
CA GLN A 274 -23.44 10.82 -29.65
C GLN A 274 -24.95 10.94 -29.39
N VAL A 275 -25.39 11.29 -28.18
CA VAL A 275 -26.80 11.26 -27.78
C VAL A 275 -27.25 12.66 -27.33
N ALA A 276 -28.44 13.08 -27.73
CA ALA A 276 -29.05 14.31 -27.22
C ALA A 276 -29.36 14.17 -25.73
N VAL A 277 -28.62 14.91 -24.90
CA VAL A 277 -28.69 14.83 -23.44
C VAL A 277 -29.82 15.74 -22.92
N ASP A 278 -30.72 15.21 -22.08
CA ASP A 278 -31.71 16.01 -21.34
C ASP A 278 -31.08 16.64 -20.08
N MET A 279 -31.69 17.69 -19.50
CA MET A 279 -31.14 18.39 -18.33
C MET A 279 -30.90 17.49 -17.10
N GLN A 280 -31.63 16.38 -16.98
CA GLN A 280 -31.49 15.46 -15.85
C GLN A 280 -30.31 14.50 -16.09
N LEU A 281 -30.18 13.99 -17.31
CA LEU A 281 -29.08 13.14 -17.76
C LEU A 281 -27.75 13.91 -17.75
N ASP A 282 -27.75 15.19 -18.10
CA ASP A 282 -26.55 16.06 -18.06
C ASP A 282 -26.01 16.26 -16.63
N GLN A 283 -26.92 16.42 -15.67
CA GLN A 283 -26.55 16.49 -14.24
C GLN A 283 -26.00 15.16 -13.73
N GLU A 284 -26.65 14.04 -14.09
CA GLU A 284 -26.19 12.69 -13.73
C GLU A 284 -24.80 12.38 -14.34
N LEU A 285 -24.56 12.79 -15.59
CA LEU A 285 -23.28 12.64 -16.30
C LEU A 285 -22.18 13.54 -15.74
N THR A 286 -22.50 14.77 -15.33
CA THR A 286 -21.55 15.66 -14.67
C THR A 286 -21.07 15.09 -13.33
N VAL A 287 -21.99 14.57 -12.51
CA VAL A 287 -21.65 13.89 -11.25
C VAL A 287 -20.81 12.64 -11.52
N PHE A 288 -21.16 11.89 -12.57
CA PHE A 288 -20.38 10.73 -12.99
C PHE A 288 -18.95 11.10 -13.40
N ARG A 289 -18.73 12.13 -14.24
CA ARG A 289 -17.40 12.60 -14.67
C ARG A 289 -16.51 12.97 -13.48
N GLN A 290 -17.03 13.78 -12.56
CA GLN A 290 -16.28 14.19 -11.38
C GLN A 290 -15.82 12.98 -10.54
N ARG A 291 -16.71 12.00 -10.35
CA ARG A 291 -16.40 10.76 -9.61
C ARG A 291 -15.47 9.82 -10.37
N PHE A 292 -15.58 9.78 -11.69
CA PHE A 292 -14.69 9.01 -12.54
C PHE A 292 -13.28 9.59 -12.56
N GLU A 293 -13.12 10.92 -12.59
CA GLU A 293 -11.81 11.59 -12.47
C GLU A 293 -11.17 11.35 -11.09
N GLU A 294 -11.95 11.42 -10.01
CA GLU A 294 -11.51 11.05 -8.66
C GLU A 294 -11.05 9.58 -8.63
N PHE A 295 -11.80 8.69 -9.26
CA PHE A 295 -11.47 7.27 -9.36
C PHE A 295 -10.21 7.02 -10.17
N GLU A 296 -10.02 7.66 -11.34
CA GLU A 296 -8.80 7.52 -12.13
C GLU A 296 -7.57 8.02 -11.37
N THR A 297 -7.72 9.09 -10.60
CA THR A 297 -6.65 9.62 -9.75
C THR A 297 -6.29 8.63 -8.64
N LYS A 298 -7.29 8.00 -8.03
CA LYS A 298 -7.11 6.93 -7.03
C LYS A 298 -6.52 5.65 -7.63
N HIS A 299 -6.95 5.28 -8.84
CA HIS A 299 -6.43 4.14 -9.60
C HIS A 299 -4.94 4.31 -9.93
N ARG A 300 -4.54 5.49 -10.41
CA ARG A 300 -3.13 5.83 -10.68
C ARG A 300 -2.25 5.81 -9.42
N THR A 301 -2.83 6.05 -8.24
CA THR A 301 -2.11 6.00 -6.96
C THR A 301 -2.27 4.66 -6.23
N ALA A 302 -2.89 3.65 -6.87
CA ALA A 302 -3.21 2.35 -6.28
C ALA A 302 -3.98 2.44 -4.95
N ASN A 303 -4.82 3.48 -4.80
CA ASN A 303 -5.57 3.80 -3.59
C ASN A 303 -7.08 3.82 -3.87
N VAL A 304 -7.56 2.86 -4.66
CA VAL A 304 -8.97 2.68 -4.98
C VAL A 304 -9.66 1.97 -3.83
N LYS A 305 -10.78 2.53 -3.37
CA LYS A 305 -11.62 1.87 -2.37
C LYS A 305 -12.74 1.10 -3.07
N LEU A 306 -13.20 0.04 -2.41
CA LEU A 306 -14.31 -0.79 -2.89
C LEU A 306 -15.63 0.00 -3.03
N GLU A 307 -15.79 1.05 -2.21
CA GLU A 307 -16.92 1.98 -2.31
C GLU A 307 -16.91 2.80 -3.61
N ASP A 308 -15.74 3.21 -4.09
CA ASP A 308 -15.59 3.98 -5.33
C ASP A 308 -15.97 3.10 -6.54
N ILE A 309 -15.54 1.83 -6.53
CA ILE A 309 -15.89 0.79 -7.53
C ILE A 309 -17.41 0.53 -7.52
N ALA A 310 -18.00 0.28 -6.34
CA ALA A 310 -19.41 -0.05 -6.22
C ALA A 310 -20.34 1.12 -6.59
N PHE A 311 -19.88 2.36 -6.43
CA PHE A 311 -20.58 3.55 -6.89
C PHE A 311 -20.56 3.64 -8.42
N LEU A 312 -19.37 3.54 -9.03
CA LEU A 312 -19.22 3.63 -10.49
C LEU A 312 -19.98 2.50 -11.21
N ARG A 313 -19.89 1.26 -10.73
CA ARG A 313 -20.65 0.13 -11.29
C ARG A 313 -22.16 0.43 -11.35
N ARG A 314 -22.74 0.96 -10.26
CA ARG A 314 -24.17 1.31 -10.21
C ARG A 314 -24.54 2.44 -11.17
N GLN A 315 -23.68 3.44 -11.32
CA GLN A 315 -23.90 4.54 -12.26
C GLN A 315 -23.82 4.06 -13.71
N VAL A 316 -22.80 3.25 -14.04
CA VAL A 316 -22.64 2.65 -15.37
C VAL A 316 -23.83 1.75 -15.72
N GLU A 317 -24.25 0.86 -14.82
CA GLU A 317 -25.41 -0.02 -15.01
C GLU A 317 -26.72 0.76 -15.25
N GLY A 318 -26.86 1.96 -14.65
CA GLY A 318 -28.02 2.83 -14.83
C GLY A 318 -28.01 3.69 -16.10
N LEU A 319 -26.84 4.23 -16.47
CA LEU A 319 -26.68 5.21 -17.55
C LEU A 319 -26.47 4.54 -18.92
N MET A 320 -25.72 3.43 -18.99
CA MET A 320 -25.42 2.72 -20.23
C MET A 320 -26.68 2.33 -21.04
N PRO A 321 -27.75 1.77 -20.44
CA PRO A 321 -28.94 1.40 -21.18
C PRO A 321 -29.76 2.59 -21.71
N ARG A 322 -29.59 3.78 -21.13
CA ARG A 322 -30.26 5.03 -21.56
C ARG A 322 -29.54 5.65 -22.75
N LEU A 323 -28.21 5.71 -22.68
CA LEU A 323 -27.37 6.22 -23.78
C LEU A 323 -27.42 5.30 -25.00
N THR A 324 -27.36 3.98 -24.81
CA THR A 324 -27.44 3.02 -25.93
C THR A 324 -28.80 3.06 -26.66
N ARG A 325 -29.88 3.47 -25.98
CA ARG A 325 -31.21 3.65 -26.59
C ARG A 325 -31.34 4.95 -27.39
N GLY A 326 -30.47 5.94 -27.14
CA GLY A 326 -30.47 7.22 -27.84
C GLY A 326 -29.69 7.21 -29.17
N VAL A 327 -28.83 6.19 -29.38
CA VAL A 327 -28.09 6.02 -30.63
C VAL A 327 -28.96 5.26 -31.64
N ALA A 328 -29.72 5.99 -32.47
CA ALA A 328 -30.32 5.41 -33.67
C ALA A 328 -29.21 5.14 -34.72
N PRO A 329 -29.35 4.10 -35.58
CA PRO A 329 -28.32 3.81 -36.58
C PRO A 329 -28.44 4.81 -37.73
N GLU A 330 -27.53 5.78 -37.82
CA GLU A 330 -27.44 6.66 -38.99
C GLU A 330 -26.48 6.11 -40.04
N GLU A 331 -27.05 5.85 -41.21
CA GLU A 331 -26.36 5.68 -42.49
C GLU A 331 -25.64 6.98 -42.87
N GLY A 332 -24.38 6.83 -43.28
CA GLY A 332 -23.62 7.66 -44.23
C GLY A 332 -23.84 9.18 -44.26
N GLY A 333 -22.83 9.94 -43.82
CA GLY A 333 -22.75 11.36 -44.16
C GLY A 333 -21.47 12.05 -43.67
N ASP A 334 -20.54 12.23 -44.60
CA ASP A 334 -19.46 13.22 -44.68
C ASP A 334 -18.55 13.57 -43.48
N ALA A 335 -17.25 13.46 -43.75
CA ALA A 335 -16.16 13.89 -42.88
C ALA A 335 -16.19 15.41 -42.62
N PRO A 336 -16.04 15.88 -41.37
CA PRO A 336 -15.82 17.29 -41.08
C PRO A 336 -14.32 17.64 -40.98
N ALA A 337 -14.03 18.86 -41.44
CA ALA A 337 -12.73 19.51 -41.51
C ALA A 337 -12.06 19.75 -40.14
N GLU A 338 -10.73 19.77 -40.15
CA GLU A 338 -9.88 20.12 -38.99
C GLU A 338 -10.15 21.56 -38.49
N PRO A 339 -10.38 21.77 -37.18
CA PRO A 339 -10.36 23.11 -36.59
C PRO A 339 -8.94 23.51 -36.19
N GLY A 340 -8.54 24.71 -36.60
CA GLY A 340 -7.27 25.33 -36.29
C GLY A 340 -7.05 25.57 -34.78
N SER A 341 -5.80 25.39 -34.37
CA SER A 341 -5.28 25.67 -33.04
C SER A 341 -5.42 27.16 -32.69
N GLU A 342 -6.39 27.52 -31.85
CA GLU A 342 -6.40 28.81 -31.16
C GLU A 342 -5.30 28.82 -30.08
N ALA A 343 -4.35 29.76 -30.22
CA ALA A 343 -3.25 29.94 -29.28
C ALA A 343 -3.78 30.44 -27.93
N PHE A 344 -3.67 29.59 -26.90
CA PHE A 344 -3.94 29.97 -25.52
C PHE A 344 -2.78 30.84 -25.01
N GLU A 345 -2.92 32.17 -25.04
CA GLU A 345 -1.94 33.10 -24.47
C GLU A 345 -2.02 33.07 -22.94
N LEU A 346 -1.03 32.44 -22.31
CA LEU A 346 -0.85 32.48 -20.85
C LEU A 346 -0.32 33.86 -20.43
N PRO A 347 -0.77 34.43 -19.30
CA PRO A 347 -0.26 35.70 -18.82
C PRO A 347 1.24 35.60 -18.52
N ALA A 348 2.04 36.50 -19.08
CA ALA A 348 3.46 36.59 -18.82
C ALA A 348 3.71 36.96 -17.35
N ASP A 349 4.03 35.96 -16.53
CA ASP A 349 4.47 36.21 -15.15
C ASP A 349 5.95 36.61 -15.19
N GLU A 350 6.22 37.91 -15.00
CA GLU A 350 7.59 38.46 -14.92
C GLU A 350 8.47 37.72 -13.89
N SER A 351 7.86 37.06 -12.91
CA SER A 351 8.59 36.30 -11.88
C SER A 351 9.06 34.90 -12.31
N LEU A 352 8.61 34.39 -13.46
CA LEU A 352 9.17 33.16 -14.07
C LEU A 352 10.51 33.41 -14.79
N VAL A 353 10.78 34.66 -15.16
CA VAL A 353 11.94 35.03 -15.99
C VAL A 353 13.26 34.64 -15.33
N THR A 354 13.36 34.72 -14.01
CA THR A 354 14.59 34.37 -13.26
C THR A 354 14.89 32.87 -13.37
N HIS A 355 13.95 31.99 -13.03
CA HIS A 355 14.11 30.54 -13.12
C HIS A 355 14.26 30.06 -14.56
N PHE A 356 13.61 30.74 -15.50
CA PHE A 356 13.75 30.45 -16.92
C PHE A 356 15.17 30.75 -17.41
N LYS A 357 15.74 31.91 -17.02
CA LYS A 357 17.14 32.24 -17.33
C LYS A 357 18.13 31.28 -16.70
N GLU A 358 17.95 30.95 -15.41
CA GLU A 358 18.79 29.97 -14.71
C GLU A 358 18.81 28.61 -15.43
N LEU A 359 17.65 28.16 -15.88
CA LEU A 359 17.52 26.93 -16.67
C LEU A 359 18.28 27.02 -18.00
N LEU A 360 18.11 28.11 -18.74
CA LEU A 360 18.79 28.30 -20.03
C LEU A 360 20.31 28.40 -19.88
N ASP A 361 20.79 29.16 -18.88
CA ASP A 361 22.22 29.34 -18.61
C ASP A 361 22.88 28.01 -18.24
N SER A 362 22.20 27.21 -17.41
CA SER A 362 22.67 25.88 -17.00
C SER A 362 22.73 24.89 -18.17
N LEU A 363 21.80 24.97 -19.12
CA LEU A 363 21.78 24.13 -20.32
C LEU A 363 22.76 24.61 -21.40
N HIS A 364 23.06 25.92 -21.47
CA HIS A 364 23.96 26.50 -22.46
C HIS A 364 25.39 25.97 -22.36
N GLY A 365 25.85 25.67 -21.14
CA GLY A 365 27.19 25.13 -20.88
C GLY A 365 27.34 23.62 -21.12
N THR A 366 26.27 22.91 -21.51
CA THR A 366 26.28 21.45 -21.60
C THR A 366 26.87 20.94 -22.92
N ASP A 367 27.49 19.75 -22.88
CA ASP A 367 28.04 19.13 -24.09
C ASP A 367 26.92 18.78 -25.09
N ARG A 368 27.01 19.36 -26.29
CA ARG A 368 26.06 19.15 -27.39
C ARG A 368 26.13 17.76 -27.99
N ALA A 369 27.28 17.08 -27.87
CA ALA A 369 27.47 15.73 -28.36
C ALA A 369 26.91 14.66 -27.40
N ALA A 370 26.78 14.98 -26.11
CA ALA A 370 26.23 14.09 -25.10
C ALA A 370 24.74 13.81 -25.36
N THR A 371 24.26 12.63 -24.98
CA THR A 371 22.84 12.28 -25.08
C THR A 371 22.00 13.12 -24.10
N PRO A 372 20.72 13.43 -24.41
CA PRO A 372 19.85 14.21 -23.51
C PRO A 372 19.73 13.62 -22.09
N ARG A 373 19.85 12.28 -21.98
CA ARG A 373 19.84 11.58 -20.70
C ARG A 373 21.13 11.78 -19.90
N GLU A 374 22.28 11.80 -20.55
CA GLU A 374 23.57 12.10 -19.90
C GLU A 374 23.63 13.54 -19.42
N VAL A 375 23.09 14.49 -20.21
CA VAL A 375 23.00 15.90 -19.81
C VAL A 375 22.09 16.09 -18.60
N ALA A 376 20.91 15.47 -18.57
CA ALA A 376 20.00 15.53 -17.42
C ALA A 376 20.59 14.96 -16.11
N LEU A 377 21.57 14.04 -16.22
CA LEU A 377 22.30 13.46 -15.11
C LEU A 377 23.63 14.18 -14.81
N GLY A 378 24.00 15.17 -15.63
CA GLY A 378 25.24 15.93 -15.50
C GLY A 378 25.23 16.82 -14.26
N ARG A 379 26.39 16.96 -13.61
CA ARG A 379 26.55 17.68 -12.33
C ARG A 379 25.98 19.11 -12.37
N ASP A 380 26.14 19.78 -13.50
CA ASP A 380 25.76 21.19 -13.68
C ASP A 380 24.25 21.37 -13.85
N VAL A 381 23.51 20.34 -14.25
CA VAL A 381 22.06 20.41 -14.54
C VAL A 381 21.23 19.54 -13.57
N TYR A 382 21.86 18.60 -12.87
CA TYR A 382 21.19 17.63 -12.00
C TYR A 382 20.29 18.28 -10.94
N HIS A 383 20.71 19.43 -10.40
CA HIS A 383 19.96 20.17 -9.39
C HIS A 383 18.61 20.71 -9.94
N LEU A 384 18.52 20.96 -11.25
CA LEU A 384 17.30 21.41 -11.92
C LEU A 384 16.28 20.28 -12.15
N ARG A 385 16.67 19.01 -11.97
CA ARG A 385 15.80 17.82 -12.10
C ARG A 385 15.05 17.78 -13.44
N LEU A 386 15.73 18.14 -14.52
CA LEU A 386 15.20 18.10 -15.88
C LEU A 386 15.07 16.67 -16.37
N GLU A 387 14.11 16.45 -17.28
CA GLU A 387 13.96 15.22 -18.03
C GLU A 387 14.66 15.29 -19.39
N PRO A 388 15.04 14.15 -19.99
CA PRO A 388 15.66 14.12 -21.32
C PRO A 388 14.85 14.88 -22.38
N ARG A 389 13.51 14.87 -22.29
CA ARG A 389 12.63 15.58 -23.23
C ARG A 389 12.75 17.11 -23.14
N GLU A 390 13.07 17.65 -21.97
CA GLU A 390 13.24 19.09 -21.74
C GLU A 390 14.62 19.56 -22.24
N VAL A 391 15.63 18.70 -22.14
CA VAL A 391 16.93 18.92 -22.79
C VAL A 391 16.78 18.90 -24.32
N ILE A 392 15.94 17.99 -24.85
CA ILE A 392 15.59 17.99 -26.27
C ILE A 392 14.88 19.28 -26.67
N ALA A 393 13.93 19.77 -25.86
CA ALA A 393 13.23 21.03 -26.11
C ALA A 393 14.19 22.21 -26.19
N TYR A 394 15.15 22.30 -25.26
CA TYR A 394 16.20 23.32 -25.30
C TYR A 394 17.01 23.27 -26.59
N ARG A 395 17.49 22.07 -26.98
CA ARG A 395 18.26 21.88 -28.21
C ARG A 395 17.43 22.25 -29.44
N ARG A 396 16.13 21.93 -29.45
CA ARG A 396 15.20 22.24 -30.53
C ARG A 396 14.84 23.72 -30.63
N VAL A 397 15.03 24.51 -29.59
CA VAL A 397 14.83 25.97 -29.64
C VAL A 397 16.13 26.70 -29.97
N HIS A 398 17.27 26.25 -29.44
CA HIS A 398 18.51 27.05 -29.43
C HIS A 398 19.67 26.49 -30.26
N ASP A 399 19.75 25.17 -30.47
CA ASP A 399 20.88 24.54 -31.16
C ASP A 399 20.53 24.07 -32.58
N ARG A 400 19.36 23.45 -32.73
CA ARG A 400 18.86 22.86 -33.98
C ARG A 400 17.35 23.09 -34.07
N PRO A 401 16.90 24.24 -34.60
CA PRO A 401 15.48 24.56 -34.72
C PRO A 401 14.72 23.49 -35.51
N GLU A 402 13.98 22.65 -34.79
CA GLU A 402 13.18 21.53 -35.33
C GLU A 402 11.91 21.36 -34.50
N GLY A 403 10.76 21.24 -35.15
CA GLY A 403 9.46 21.07 -34.49
C GLY A 403 8.71 22.38 -34.23
N ASP A 404 7.67 22.31 -33.40
CA ASP A 404 6.86 23.47 -33.01
C ASP A 404 7.54 24.25 -31.87
N GLU A 405 8.14 25.40 -32.21
CA GLU A 405 8.82 26.29 -31.27
C GLU A 405 7.94 26.68 -30.08
N ALA A 406 6.63 26.86 -30.29
CA ALA A 406 5.70 27.24 -29.23
C ALA A 406 5.54 26.13 -28.18
N THR A 407 5.48 24.87 -28.63
CA THR A 407 5.46 23.70 -27.75
C THR A 407 6.79 23.53 -27.04
N GLU A 408 7.92 23.62 -27.74
CA GLU A 408 9.24 23.42 -27.12
C GLU A 408 9.55 24.49 -26.07
N ARG A 409 9.20 25.74 -26.36
CA ARG A 409 9.31 26.84 -25.39
C ARG A 409 8.41 26.62 -24.17
N PHE A 410 7.17 26.18 -24.39
CA PHE A 410 6.26 25.86 -23.29
C PHE A 410 6.82 24.80 -22.34
N LEU A 411 7.51 23.77 -22.86
CA LEU A 411 8.13 22.74 -22.00
C LEU A 411 9.22 23.32 -21.11
N LEU A 412 10.01 24.26 -21.63
CA LEU A 412 11.05 24.96 -20.86
C LEU A 412 10.42 25.89 -19.81
N GLU A 413 9.34 26.59 -20.15
CA GLU A 413 8.59 27.44 -19.23
C GLU A 413 7.95 26.61 -18.09
N ALA A 414 7.43 25.43 -18.42
CA ALA A 414 6.91 24.48 -17.43
C ALA A 414 7.99 23.96 -16.47
N ALA A 415 9.20 23.69 -16.99
CA ALA A 415 10.34 23.30 -16.18
C ALA A 415 10.76 24.42 -15.21
N ALA A 416 10.84 25.67 -15.70
CA ALA A 416 11.10 26.84 -14.86
C ALA A 416 10.03 27.04 -13.77
N LEU A 417 8.76 26.81 -14.11
CA LEU A 417 7.66 26.86 -13.15
C LEU A 417 7.80 25.80 -12.04
N ARG A 418 8.28 24.60 -12.36
CA ARG A 418 8.59 23.57 -11.34
C ARG A 418 9.71 24.02 -10.39
N LEU A 419 10.76 24.68 -10.90
CA LEU A 419 11.83 25.21 -10.06
C LEU A 419 11.29 26.25 -9.08
N LYS A 420 10.50 27.21 -9.58
CA LYS A 420 9.84 28.23 -8.78
C LYS A 420 8.93 27.63 -7.71
N MET A 421 8.11 26.63 -8.05
CA MET A 421 7.23 25.96 -7.08
C MET A 421 8.01 25.28 -5.95
N ASN A 422 9.12 24.61 -6.29
CA ASN A 422 9.94 23.92 -5.30
C ASN A 422 10.66 24.92 -4.37
N GLU A 423 11.14 26.05 -4.90
CA GLU A 423 11.75 27.11 -4.10
C GLU A 423 10.73 27.75 -3.14
N GLU A 424 9.53 28.09 -3.64
CA GLU A 424 8.47 28.67 -2.81
C GLU A 424 7.97 27.68 -1.74
N ALA A 425 7.89 26.39 -2.06
CA ALA A 425 7.53 25.35 -1.10
C ALA A 425 8.58 25.21 0.01
N ALA A 426 9.88 25.29 -0.33
CA ALA A 426 10.96 25.28 0.65
C ALA A 426 10.88 26.52 1.57
N GLN A 427 10.75 27.72 1.00
CA GLN A 427 10.61 28.96 1.76
C GLN A 427 9.40 28.93 2.71
N ILE A 428 8.26 28.39 2.28
CA ILE A 428 7.07 28.25 3.14
C ILE A 428 7.32 27.25 4.27
N THR A 429 8.00 26.14 3.99
CA THR A 429 8.30 25.11 5.00
C THR A 429 9.21 25.68 6.09
N ASP A 430 10.28 26.39 5.70
CA ASP A 430 11.21 27.03 6.64
C ASP A 430 10.49 28.04 7.55
N ILE A 431 9.57 28.85 6.99
CA ILE A 431 8.79 29.83 7.76
C ILE A 431 7.84 29.15 8.76
N LEU A 432 7.18 28.05 8.34
CA LEU A 432 6.26 27.29 9.19
C LEU A 432 6.99 26.55 10.33
N ASP A 433 8.24 26.15 10.12
CA ASP A 433 9.07 25.50 11.14
C ASP A 433 9.65 26.51 12.15
N GLU A 434 9.99 27.73 11.72
CA GLU A 434 10.60 28.75 12.60
C GLU A 434 9.58 29.63 13.35
N THR A 435 8.40 29.85 12.77
CA THR A 435 7.37 30.68 13.39
C THR A 435 6.01 30.05 13.23
N ALA A 436 5.27 29.91 14.34
CA ALA A 436 3.82 29.71 14.31
C ALA A 436 3.10 30.99 13.83
N ALA A 437 3.57 31.57 12.72
CA ALA A 437 3.13 32.84 12.17
C ALA A 437 1.82 32.68 11.40
N THR A 438 0.97 33.69 11.53
CA THR A 438 -0.19 33.90 10.68
C THR A 438 0.24 33.92 9.21
N ARG A 439 -0.55 33.29 8.33
CA ARG A 439 -0.29 33.10 6.89
C ARG A 439 -0.42 34.38 6.06
N GLU A 440 0.02 35.51 6.61
CA GLU A 440 -0.07 36.85 6.04
C GLU A 440 1.27 37.28 5.40
N SER A 441 2.26 36.39 5.34
CA SER A 441 3.53 36.67 4.66
C SER A 441 3.35 36.76 3.14
N PRO A 442 4.00 37.71 2.45
CA PRO A 442 3.88 37.91 0.99
C PRO A 442 4.29 36.66 0.17
N ILE A 443 5.03 35.72 0.77
CA ILE A 443 5.36 34.43 0.17
C ILE A 443 4.11 33.59 -0.14
N PHE A 444 3.10 33.59 0.74
CA PHE A 444 1.88 32.80 0.54
C PHE A 444 1.06 33.34 -0.62
N ASP A 445 0.98 34.65 -0.79
CA ASP A 445 0.27 35.27 -1.92
C ASP A 445 0.99 35.04 -3.25
N ARG A 446 2.33 35.06 -3.23
CA ARG A 446 3.14 34.69 -4.39
C ARG A 446 2.92 33.22 -4.76
N ALA A 447 2.97 32.32 -3.77
CA ALA A 447 2.72 30.90 -3.96
C ALA A 447 1.29 30.57 -4.42
N ARG A 448 0.27 31.31 -3.98
CA ARG A 448 -1.11 31.20 -4.53
C ARG A 448 -1.13 31.53 -6.02
N ARG A 449 -0.43 32.57 -6.46
CA ARG A 449 -0.33 32.94 -7.88
C ARG A 449 0.42 31.87 -8.68
N THR A 450 1.56 31.39 -8.17
CA THR A 450 2.33 30.31 -8.78
C THR A 450 1.51 29.01 -8.89
N ALA A 451 0.71 28.69 -7.88
CA ALA A 451 -0.20 27.54 -7.91
C ALA A 451 -1.28 27.69 -9.00
N LYS A 452 -1.90 28.87 -9.15
CA LYS A 452 -2.86 29.13 -10.23
C LYS A 452 -2.23 28.98 -11.63
N LEU A 453 -0.98 29.45 -11.79
CA LEU A 453 -0.23 29.22 -13.02
C LEU A 453 0.04 27.74 -13.26
N GLY A 454 0.38 26.99 -12.21
CA GLY A 454 0.55 25.53 -12.27
C GLY A 454 -0.66 24.81 -12.84
N ASP A 455 -1.87 25.20 -12.40
CA ASP A 455 -3.11 24.63 -12.92
C ASP A 455 -3.31 24.94 -14.41
N ALA A 456 -3.10 26.19 -14.83
CA ALA A 456 -3.19 26.58 -16.24
C ALA A 456 -2.18 25.84 -17.14
N TYR A 457 -0.95 25.65 -16.66
CA TYR A 457 0.06 24.86 -17.38
C TYR A 457 -0.32 23.37 -17.43
N ALA A 458 -0.88 22.81 -16.36
CA ALA A 458 -1.33 21.42 -16.33
C ALA A 458 -2.50 21.15 -17.30
N GLN A 459 -3.39 22.13 -17.50
CA GLN A 459 -4.45 22.10 -18.52
C GLN A 459 -3.86 22.16 -19.94
N ARG A 460 -2.89 23.08 -20.18
CA ARG A 460 -2.21 23.17 -21.48
C ARG A 460 -1.40 21.93 -21.84
N PHE A 461 -0.81 21.23 -20.86
CA PHE A 461 -0.25 19.91 -21.12
C PHE A 461 -1.31 18.90 -21.60
N GLY A 462 -2.53 18.95 -21.05
CA GLY A 462 -3.64 18.11 -21.50
C GLY A 462 -3.95 18.31 -22.98
N THR A 463 -4.06 19.57 -23.42
CA THR A 463 -4.34 19.87 -24.83
C THR A 463 -3.22 19.41 -25.77
N LEU A 464 -1.95 19.54 -25.37
CA LEU A 464 -0.81 19.04 -26.14
C LEU A 464 -0.76 17.51 -26.22
N ILE A 465 -1.10 16.82 -25.12
CA ILE A 465 -1.17 15.34 -25.09
C ILE A 465 -2.29 14.86 -26.01
N ASP A 466 -3.47 15.46 -25.94
CA ASP A 466 -4.60 15.08 -26.79
C ASP A 466 -4.28 15.33 -28.27
N SER A 467 -3.58 16.43 -28.59
CA SER A 467 -3.08 16.70 -29.93
C SER A 467 -2.10 15.64 -30.41
N ALA A 468 -1.12 15.26 -29.57
CA ALA A 468 -0.15 14.22 -29.90
C ALA A 468 -0.79 12.84 -30.08
N VAL A 469 -1.80 12.49 -29.28
CA VAL A 469 -2.56 11.23 -29.42
C VAL A 469 -3.37 11.23 -30.72
N ARG A 470 -4.10 12.32 -31.03
CA ARG A 470 -4.84 12.45 -32.29
C ARG A 470 -3.91 12.39 -33.51
N GLY A 471 -2.70 12.95 -33.40
CA GLY A 471 -1.67 12.88 -34.43
C GLY A 471 -0.91 11.55 -34.50
N GLY A 472 -1.26 10.55 -33.68
CA GLY A 472 -0.60 9.23 -33.66
C GLY A 472 0.82 9.23 -33.07
N ALA A 473 1.26 10.34 -32.48
CA ALA A 473 2.58 10.50 -31.87
C ALA A 473 2.60 9.99 -30.41
N PHE A 474 2.29 8.70 -30.21
CA PHE A 474 2.13 8.10 -28.87
C PHE A 474 3.37 8.21 -27.96
N ALA A 475 4.57 8.13 -28.54
CA ALA A 475 5.81 8.30 -27.79
C ALA A 475 5.97 9.73 -27.25
N GLU A 476 5.57 10.73 -28.04
CA GLU A 476 5.55 12.14 -27.61
C GLU A 476 4.47 12.35 -26.54
N ALA A 477 3.27 11.80 -26.74
CA ALA A 477 2.19 11.86 -25.75
C ALA A 477 2.61 11.27 -24.39
N GLN A 478 3.34 10.15 -24.39
CA GLN A 478 3.87 9.55 -23.17
C GLN A 478 4.90 10.45 -22.48
N GLN A 479 5.81 11.07 -23.24
CA GLN A 479 6.81 11.99 -22.69
C GLN A 479 6.15 13.26 -22.12
N LEU A 480 5.18 13.85 -22.83
CA LEU A 480 4.40 14.98 -22.35
C LEU A 480 3.59 14.65 -21.09
N GLN A 481 3.02 13.44 -21.00
CA GLN A 481 2.33 12.97 -19.80
C GLN A 481 3.26 12.85 -18.59
N LEU A 482 4.50 12.37 -18.79
CA LEU A 482 5.51 12.32 -17.71
C LEU A 482 5.85 13.73 -17.20
N LEU A 483 6.06 14.68 -18.10
CA LEU A 483 6.31 16.09 -17.75
C LEU A 483 5.13 16.71 -17.00
N ARG A 484 3.90 16.45 -17.48
CA ARG A 484 2.66 16.87 -16.82
C ARG A 484 2.55 16.31 -15.40
N MET A 485 2.84 15.02 -15.19
CA MET A 485 2.79 14.40 -13.86
C MET A 485 3.83 15.02 -12.91
N ARG A 486 5.03 15.35 -13.40
CA ARG A 486 6.06 16.04 -12.58
C ARG A 486 5.60 17.45 -12.19
N LEU A 487 5.03 18.21 -13.13
CA LEU A 487 4.45 19.52 -12.85
C LEU A 487 3.32 19.42 -11.82
N ILE A 488 2.36 18.50 -12.01
CA ILE A 488 1.24 18.29 -11.08
C ILE A 488 1.73 17.92 -9.69
N ARG A 489 2.78 17.10 -9.56
CA ARG A 489 3.35 16.73 -8.25
C ARG A 489 3.86 17.96 -7.51
N ASP A 490 4.69 18.78 -8.17
CA ASP A 490 5.31 19.96 -7.56
C ASP A 490 4.26 21.05 -7.28
N TYR A 491 3.29 21.24 -8.19
CA TYR A 491 2.10 22.06 -8.01
C TYR A 491 1.25 21.63 -6.80
N SER A 492 0.92 20.33 -6.69
CA SER A 492 0.08 19.81 -5.60
C SER A 492 0.75 20.00 -4.24
N GLY A 493 2.08 19.83 -4.19
CA GLY A 493 2.88 20.09 -2.99
C GLY A 493 2.76 21.55 -2.53
N LEU A 494 2.98 22.50 -3.44
CA LEU A 494 2.82 23.93 -3.16
C LEU A 494 1.37 24.29 -2.78
N TRP A 495 0.39 23.75 -3.51
CA TRP A 495 -1.03 24.01 -3.28
C TRP A 495 -1.46 23.57 -1.88
N LEU A 496 -1.00 22.40 -1.41
CA LEU A 496 -1.28 21.90 -0.07
C LEU A 496 -0.69 22.80 1.02
N LEU A 497 0.55 23.27 0.84
CA LEU A 497 1.19 24.17 1.80
C LEU A 497 0.45 25.50 1.95
N VAL A 498 -0.09 26.01 0.84
CA VAL A 498 -0.77 27.31 0.79
C VAL A 498 -2.24 27.24 1.23
N ASN A 499 -2.90 26.08 1.05
CA ASN A 499 -4.34 25.91 1.30
C ASN A 499 -4.69 24.96 2.46
N ARG A 500 -3.71 24.40 3.19
CA ARG A 500 -3.97 23.60 4.40
C ARG A 500 -4.90 24.38 5.35
N PRO A 501 -5.94 23.82 5.99
CA PRO A 501 -6.71 24.57 6.99
C PRO A 501 -5.82 24.92 8.19
N SER A 502 -6.01 26.11 8.78
CA SER A 502 -5.39 26.43 10.07
C SER A 502 -6.01 25.49 11.10
N SER A 503 -5.21 24.66 11.76
CA SER A 503 -5.70 23.88 12.90
C SER A 503 -6.12 24.86 13.99
N THR A 504 -7.43 25.10 14.14
CA THR A 504 -8.01 25.73 15.33
C THR A 504 -7.81 24.87 16.55
#